data_AF-A0A2D5JMI6-F1
#
_entry.id   AF-A0A2D5JMI6-F1
#
_cell.length_a   1.000
_cell.length_b   1.000
_cell.length_c   1.000
_cell.angle_alpha   90.00
_cell.angle_beta   90.00
_cell.angle_gamma   90.00
#
_symmetry.space_group_name_H-M   'P 1'
#
loop_
_entity.id
_entity.type
_entity.pdbx_description
1 polymer ?
#
loop_
_entity_poly.entity_id
_entity_poly.type
_entity_poly.pdbx_seq_one_letter_code
_entity_poly.pdbx_strand_id
1 'polypeptide(L)' 'MFTTGRIIFAIIFIIAFIIFMVISYKKDAKNHEAYYKNAAKKVAIYGTLAILIFVALRLVTAYLL' A
#
# COMPACT_ATOMS: atom_id res chain seq x y z
N MET A 1 8.62 35.81 16.06
CA MET A 1 7.57 36.74 15.59
C MET A 1 7.12 36.30 14.20
N PHE A 2 5.81 36.08 14.03
CA PHE A 2 5.23 35.84 12.71
C PHE A 2 5.06 37.18 12.02
N THR A 3 5.77 37.38 10.91
CA THR A 3 5.60 38.57 10.06
C THR A 3 4.49 38.30 9.05
N THR A 4 3.85 39.36 8.56
CA THR A 4 2.80 39.24 7.53
C THR A 4 3.27 38.43 6.32
N GLY A 5 4.52 38.65 5.87
CA GLY A 5 5.10 37.88 4.76
C GLY A 5 5.23 36.38 5.04
N ARG A 6 5.56 35.98 6.28
CA ARG A 6 5.64 34.56 6.68
C ARG A 6 4.26 33.90 6.70
N ILE A 7 3.23 34.63 7.13
CA ILE A 7 1.85 34.13 7.16
C ILE A 7 1.34 33.91 5.74
N ILE A 8 1.54 34.89 4.84
CA ILE A 8 1.13 34.79 3.43
C ILE A 8 1.84 33.62 2.75
N PHE A 9 3.15 33.47 2.95
CA PHE A 9 3.92 32.35 2.42
C PHE A 9 3.37 31.00 2.91
N ALA A 10 3.11 30.86 4.22
CA ALA A 10 2.60 29.62 4.80
C ALA A 10 1.24 29.22 4.22
N ILE A 11 0.34 30.18 4.02
CA ILE A 11 -0.98 29.93 3.42
C ILE A 11 -0.83 29.46 1.98
N ILE A 12 -0.03 30.15 1.16
CA ILE A 12 0.21 29.77 -0.25
C ILE A 12 0.83 28.39 -0.33
N PHE A 13 1.84 28.13 0.52
CA PHE A 13 2.51 26.84 0.57
C PHE A 13 1.55 25.70 0.92
N ILE A 14 0.71 25.86 1.95
CA ILE A 14 -0.27 24.85 2.36
C ILE A 14 -1.27 24.56 1.23
N ILE A 15 -1.78 25.61 0.57
CA ILE A 15 -2.74 25.44 -0.53
C ILE A 15 -2.08 24.69 -1.69
N ALA A 16 -0.89 25.11 -2.12
CA ALA A 16 -0.15 24.44 -3.18
C ALA A 16 0.14 22.97 -2.81
N PHE A 17 0.60 22.73 -1.58
CA PHE A 17 0.90 21.39 -1.08
C PHE A 17 -0.33 20.47 -1.10
N ILE A 18 -1.49 20.95 -0.62
CA ILE A 18 -2.75 20.19 -0.65
C ILE A 18 -3.16 19.85 -2.09
N ILE A 19 -3.07 20.81 -3.02
CA ILE A 19 -3.37 20.58 -4.44
C ILE A 19 -2.48 19.47 -5.00
N PHE A 20 -1.18 19.53 -4.77
CA PHE A 20 -0.25 18.49 -5.23
C PHE A 20 -0.54 17.13 -4.59
N MET A 21 -0.88 17.09 -3.29
CA MET A 21 -1.30 15.86 -2.62
C MET A 21 -2.52 15.23 -3.30
N VAL A 22 -3.56 16.01 -3.56
CA VAL A 22 -4.79 15.52 -4.19
C VAL A 22 -4.51 14.98 -5.59
N ILE A 23 -3.69 15.67 -6.38
CA ILE A 23 -3.30 15.21 -7.73
C ILE A 23 -2.51 13.89 -7.63
N SER A 24 -1.56 13.80 -6.69
CA SER A 24 -0.78 12.60 -6.45
C SER A 24 -1.67 11.41 -6.08
N TYR A 25 -2.56 11.59 -5.10
CA TYR A 25 -3.43 10.50 -4.63
C TYR A 25 -4.47 10.06 -5.64
N LYS A 26 -4.98 10.96 -6.50
CA LYS A 26 -5.87 10.55 -7.59
C LYS A 26 -5.17 9.62 -8.58
N LYS A 27 -3.90 9.89 -8.89
CA LYS A 27 -3.10 9.04 -9.78
C LYS A 27 -2.77 7.71 -9.12
N ASP A 28 -2.41 7.73 -7.84
CA ASP A 28 -2.12 6.51 -7.08
C ASP A 28 -3.34 5.61 -6.90
N ALA A 29 -4.52 6.17 -6.64
CA ALA A 29 -5.76 5.40 -6.54
C ALA A 29 -6.05 4.64 -7.85
N LYS A 30 -5.92 5.32 -9.01
CA LYS A 30 -6.09 4.70 -10.32
C LYS A 30 -5.05 3.61 -10.59
N ASN A 31 -3.79 3.86 -10.22
CA ASN A 31 -2.71 2.88 -10.37
C ASN A 31 -2.90 1.69 -9.43
N HIS A 32 -3.42 1.90 -8.21
CA HIS A 32 -3.68 0.83 -7.26
C HIS A 32 -4.73 -0.14 -7.81
N GLU A 33 -5.81 0.37 -8.39
CA GLU A 33 -6.81 -0.47 -9.06
C GLU A 33 -6.25 -1.20 -10.30
N ALA A 34 -5.33 -0.58 -11.04
CA ALA A 34 -4.74 -1.20 -12.23
C ALA A 34 -3.75 -2.34 -11.89
N TYR A 35 -2.83 -2.10 -10.95
CA TYR A 35 -1.72 -3.02 -10.66
C TYR A 35 -1.99 -3.97 -9.48
N TYR A 36 -2.80 -3.55 -8.51
CA TYR A 36 -3.12 -4.34 -7.32
C TYR A 36 -4.53 -4.94 -7.35
N LYS A 37 -5.18 -4.97 -8.53
CA LYS A 37 -6.48 -5.63 -8.69
C LYS A 37 -6.42 -7.07 -8.20
N ASN A 38 -7.31 -7.41 -7.26
CA ASN A 38 -7.38 -8.74 -6.65
C ASN A 38 -6.10 -9.17 -5.93
N ALA A 39 -5.18 -8.27 -5.58
CA ALA A 39 -3.94 -8.62 -4.88
C ALA A 39 -4.24 -9.37 -3.56
N ALA A 40 -5.24 -8.91 -2.79
CA ALA A 40 -5.70 -9.60 -1.58
C ALA A 40 -6.16 -11.04 -1.87
N LYS A 41 -6.94 -11.25 -2.94
CA LYS A 41 -7.39 -12.58 -3.36
C LYS A 41 -6.23 -13.47 -3.80
N LYS A 42 -5.27 -12.90 -4.55
CA LYS A 42 -4.05 -13.62 -4.98
C LYS A 42 -3.22 -14.05 -3.77
N VAL A 43 -2.96 -13.13 -2.84
CA VAL A 43 -2.21 -13.42 -1.61
C VAL A 43 -2.92 -14.47 -0.77
N ALA A 44 -4.24 -14.40 -0.63
CA ALA A 44 -5.00 -15.41 0.09
C ALA A 44 -4.85 -16.80 -0.55
N ILE A 45 -4.95 -16.91 -1.88
CA ILE A 45 -4.82 -18.18 -2.60
C ILE A 45 -3.39 -18.72 -2.48
N TYR A 46 -2.38 -17.96 -2.90
CA TYR A 46 -0.99 -18.42 -2.93
C TYR A 46 -0.41 -18.60 -1.53
N GLY A 47 -0.76 -17.72 -0.59
CA GLY A 47 -0.35 -17.83 0.81
C GLY A 47 -0.92 -19.07 1.47
N THR A 48 -2.22 -19.34 1.27
CA THR A 48 -2.84 -20.58 1.79
C THR A 48 -2.19 -21.81 1.19
N LEU A 49 -1.95 -21.82 -0.13
CA LEU A 49 -1.29 -22.94 -0.80
C LEU A 49 0.13 -23.18 -0.26
N ALA A 50 0.91 -22.12 -0.07
CA ALA A 50 2.24 -22.22 0.50
C ALA A 50 2.24 -22.82 1.92
N ILE A 51 1.30 -22.38 2.76
CA ILE A 51 1.13 -22.93 4.12
C ILE A 51 0.74 -24.40 4.06
N LEU A 52 -0.20 -24.80 3.20
CA LEU A 52 -0.62 -26.19 3.06
C LEU A 52 0.54 -27.09 2.61
N ILE A 53 1.33 -26.65 1.63
CA ILE A 53 2.52 -27.37 1.18
C ILE A 53 3.52 -27.52 2.32
N PHE A 54 3.78 -26.43 3.04
CA PHE A 54 4.70 -26.45 4.18
C PHE A 54 4.26 -27.43 5.27
N VAL A 55 2.97 -27.42 5.62
CA VAL A 55 2.39 -28.35 6.60
C VAL A 55 2.47 -29.79 6.11
N ALA A 56 2.13 -30.05 4.84
CA ALA A 56 2.21 -31.39 4.27
C ALA A 56 3.64 -31.94 4.31
N LEU A 57 4.64 -31.13 3.93
CA LEU A 57 6.05 -31.50 4.04
C LEU A 57 6.46 -31.76 5.49
N ARG A 58 5.99 -30.94 6.43
CA ARG A 58 6.25 -31.15 7.87
C ARG A 58 5.67 -32.47 8.37
N LEU A 59 4.49 -32.86 7.91
CA LEU A 59 3.86 -34.13 8.27
C LEU A 59 4.59 -35.31 7.64
N VAL A 60 4.94 -35.24 6.36
CA VAL A 60 5.74 -36.29 5.69
C VAL A 60 7.05 -36.52 6.45
N THR A 61 7.79 -35.45 6.76
CA THR A 61 9.02 -35.55 7.54
C THR A 61 8.81 -35.94 9.01
N ALA A 62 7.62 -35.82 9.56
CA ALA A 62 7.32 -36.25 10.94
C ALA A 62 6.95 -37.73 11.05
N TYR A 63 6.34 -38.30 10.01
CA TYR A 63 5.69 -39.61 10.05
C TYR A 63 6.30 -40.64 9.09
N LEU A 64 6.96 -40.21 8.01
CA LEU A 64 7.52 -41.09 6.97
C LEU A 64 9.06 -41.16 6.95
N LEU A 65 9.73 -40.23 7.63
CA LEU A 65 11.18 -40.17 7.78
C LEU A 65 11.55 -40.25 9.27
#